data_AF-A0A2W4LDI5-F1
#
_entry.id   AF-A0A2W4LDI5-F1
#
_cell.length_a   1.000
_cell.length_b   1.000
_cell.length_c   1.000
_cell.angle_alpha   90.00
_cell.angle_beta   90.00
_cell.angle_gamma   90.00
#
_symmetry.space_group_name_H-M   'P 1'
#
loop_
_entity.id
_entity.type
_entity.pdbx_description
1 polymer ?
#
loop_
_entity_poly.entity_id
_entity_poly.type
_entity_poly.pdbx_seq_one_letter_code
_entity_poly.pdbx_strand_id
1 'polypeptide(L)'
;MDADPAARIELVLDVPWELLEYERWLAREPRATTDDYLFAEARPRFEGWDEDVVRAPGDLEVRAKGGTCTVGSQQLGGGVTLEGVSRASVERVLGLVDGARTIAELRALSGADRPALEQLLRRALGLVLFVPDAIAALEAEISGAELVRFPGAPYEIVRAYWHNMAGVRRAARAWRDDFERDPLRTLRRLHVLALLGPELVTFYRPASRITEGGVRPGALYTTPARRLESASGTLLLGGPRVGVGLVGGERYQRLLALRAGDPASLEPREIVDADGLSWGRVVHGRAIDDAESGAWFCPPRPMRPEHFDKLFSAYGAARRAAETGDAARAVQELALFHHRFVRLHPFRCANQSLSMNLVNGMLGRSHGAGIPHLILDQLALRLDAEAYARVFALAVEEHLVTGEPLERWRVLLGKKAAAYAFIERLRTTRTDREAEALAAERREAARAALVLP
;
A
#
# COMPACT_ATOMS: atom_id res chain seq x y z
N MET A 1 -26.83 28.31 23.02
CA MET A 1 -25.87 27.83 24.03
C MET A 1 -24.70 27.25 23.27
N ASP A 2 -23.68 28.09 23.12
CA ASP A 2 -22.42 27.79 22.46
C ASP A 2 -21.68 26.72 23.24
N ALA A 3 -21.54 25.54 22.65
CA ALA A 3 -20.54 24.59 23.10
C ALA A 3 -19.22 24.96 22.41
N ASP A 4 -18.24 25.33 23.22
CA ASP A 4 -16.84 25.59 22.85
C ASP A 4 -16.32 24.52 21.86
N PRO A 5 -15.81 24.90 20.67
CA PRO A 5 -15.20 23.96 19.72
C PRO A 5 -14.08 23.10 20.35
N ALA A 6 -13.41 23.57 21.41
CA ALA A 6 -12.43 22.79 22.16
C ALA A 6 -13.05 21.60 22.92
N ALA A 7 -14.33 21.67 23.31
CA ALA A 7 -15.03 20.59 24.01
C ALA A 7 -15.32 19.36 23.11
N ARG A 8 -15.16 19.48 21.78
CA ARG A 8 -15.28 18.35 20.84
C ARG A 8 -14.00 17.50 20.70
N ILE A 9 -12.86 17.97 21.19
CA ILE A 9 -11.61 17.18 21.16
C ILE A 9 -11.64 16.04 22.18
N GLU A 10 -12.41 16.14 23.27
CA GLU A 10 -12.57 15.01 24.19
C GLU A 10 -13.35 13.84 23.56
N LEU A 11 -14.28 14.11 22.64
CA LEU A 11 -14.92 13.09 21.79
C LEU A 11 -13.94 12.46 20.77
N VAL A 12 -12.85 13.15 20.43
CA VAL A 12 -11.75 12.58 19.62
C VAL A 12 -10.92 11.58 20.44
N LEU A 13 -11.03 11.61 21.77
CA LEU A 13 -10.36 10.71 22.71
C LEU A 13 -11.25 9.57 23.21
N ASP A 14 -12.55 9.54 22.86
CA ASP A 14 -13.36 8.36 23.12
C ASP A 14 -12.69 7.16 22.43
N VAL A 15 -12.26 6.25 23.29
CA VAL A 15 -11.64 5.00 22.91
C VAL A 15 -12.73 4.18 22.22
N PRO A 16 -12.66 3.95 20.91
CA PRO A 16 -13.66 3.14 20.22
C PRO A 16 -13.66 1.77 20.89
N TRP A 17 -14.82 1.13 21.06
CA TRP A 17 -14.89 -0.23 21.62
C TRP A 17 -13.99 -1.21 20.82
N GLU A 18 -13.77 -0.90 19.55
CA GLU A 18 -12.82 -1.57 18.66
C GLU A 18 -11.35 -1.52 19.15
N LEU A 19 -10.93 -0.46 19.87
CA LEU A 19 -9.60 -0.39 20.51
C LEU A 19 -9.52 -1.30 21.75
N LEU A 20 -10.62 -1.46 22.48
CA LEU A 20 -10.70 -2.38 23.63
C LEU A 20 -10.69 -3.84 23.16
N GLU A 21 -11.42 -4.16 22.08
CA GLU A 21 -11.35 -5.47 21.43
C GLU A 21 -9.95 -5.74 20.86
N TYR A 22 -9.28 -4.72 20.35
CA TYR A 22 -7.87 -4.82 19.94
C TYR A 22 -6.93 -5.13 21.11
N GLU A 23 -7.04 -4.45 22.26
CA GLU A 23 -6.20 -4.76 23.43
C GLU A 23 -6.44 -6.20 23.92
N ARG A 24 -7.70 -6.66 23.87
CA ARG A 24 -8.07 -8.05 24.18
C ARG A 24 -7.50 -9.06 23.19
N TRP A 25 -7.52 -8.74 21.90
CA TRP A 25 -6.97 -9.59 20.84
C TRP A 25 -5.43 -9.66 20.91
N LEU A 26 -4.76 -8.51 21.07
CA LEU A 26 -3.30 -8.44 21.21
C LEU A 26 -2.77 -9.26 22.39
N ALA A 27 -3.49 -9.23 23.52
CA ALA A 27 -3.14 -10.04 24.68
C ALA A 27 -3.23 -11.55 24.42
N ARG A 28 -3.90 -11.97 23.33
CA ARG A 28 -4.16 -13.37 22.98
C ARG A 28 -3.36 -13.85 21.76
N GLU A 29 -2.75 -12.97 20.97
CA GLU A 29 -2.11 -13.33 19.69
C GLU A 29 -0.57 -13.50 19.82
N PRO A 30 -0.03 -14.74 19.75
CA PRO A 30 1.41 -14.99 19.87
C PRO A 30 2.23 -14.46 18.68
N ARG A 31 1.59 -14.22 17.51
CA ARG A 31 2.25 -13.78 16.27
C ARG A 31 2.52 -12.29 16.21
N ALA A 32 2.00 -11.49 17.14
CA ALA A 32 2.15 -10.03 17.13
C ALA A 32 3.61 -9.55 17.33
N THR A 33 4.51 -10.42 17.81
CA THR A 33 5.86 -10.06 18.26
C THR A 33 7.00 -10.49 17.33
N THR A 34 6.77 -11.34 16.33
CA THR A 34 7.87 -12.08 15.68
C THR A 34 8.03 -11.91 14.16
N ASP A 35 7.06 -11.37 13.43
CA ASP A 35 7.20 -11.23 11.97
C ASP A 35 7.86 -9.91 11.57
N ASP A 36 9.17 -9.98 11.29
CA ASP A 36 9.89 -8.99 10.50
C ASP A 36 9.54 -9.20 9.01
N TYR A 37 8.50 -8.51 8.56
CA TYR A 37 8.02 -8.54 7.18
C TYR A 37 8.81 -7.57 6.26
N LEU A 38 9.84 -6.88 6.79
CA LEU A 38 10.63 -5.90 6.03
C LEU A 38 11.60 -6.59 5.07
N PHE A 39 11.11 -7.10 3.93
CA PHE A 39 11.89 -7.33 2.69
C PHE A 39 13.22 -8.12 2.79
N ALA A 40 13.57 -8.67 3.95
CA ALA A 40 14.87 -9.26 4.23
C ALA A 40 14.96 -10.70 3.71
N GLU A 41 13.82 -11.38 3.58
CA GLU A 41 13.72 -12.71 2.99
C GLU A 41 12.73 -12.70 1.81
N ALA A 42 13.17 -13.19 0.65
CA ALA A 42 12.32 -13.43 -0.51
C ALA A 42 11.47 -14.69 -0.25
N ARG A 43 10.31 -14.51 0.40
CA ARG A 43 9.33 -15.59 0.64
C ARG A 43 7.96 -15.24 0.05
N PRO A 44 7.16 -16.24 -0.34
CA PRO A 44 5.73 -16.07 -0.56
C PRO A 44 5.04 -15.34 0.60
N ARG A 45 4.12 -14.44 0.27
CA ARG A 45 3.42 -13.59 1.25
C ARG A 45 1.95 -13.96 1.39
N PHE A 46 1.40 -14.58 0.35
CA PHE A 46 0.07 -15.15 0.38
C PHE A 46 0.05 -16.40 1.25
N GLU A 47 -0.99 -16.54 2.07
CA GLU A 47 -1.19 -17.69 2.96
C GLU A 47 -2.34 -18.54 2.41
N GLY A 48 -2.11 -19.85 2.32
CA GLY A 48 -3.14 -20.82 2.01
C GLY A 48 -4.00 -21.09 3.24
N TRP A 49 -5.32 -21.03 3.08
CA TRP A 49 -6.31 -21.35 4.10
C TRP A 49 -6.91 -22.72 3.87
N ASP A 50 -7.51 -23.29 4.91
CA ASP A 50 -7.95 -24.68 4.98
C ASP A 50 -8.88 -25.07 3.83
N GLU A 51 -9.74 -24.16 3.40
CA GLU A 51 -10.70 -24.29 2.32
C GLU A 51 -10.11 -24.18 0.91
N ASP A 52 -8.87 -23.72 0.77
CA ASP A 52 -8.30 -23.49 -0.55
C ASP A 52 -7.95 -24.78 -1.27
N VAL A 53 -8.15 -24.79 -2.58
CA VAL A 53 -7.72 -25.88 -3.45
C VAL A 53 -6.38 -25.55 -4.09
N VAL A 54 -5.36 -26.36 -3.77
CA VAL A 54 -3.99 -26.18 -4.27
C VAL A 54 -3.85 -26.81 -5.66
N ARG A 55 -3.20 -26.09 -6.57
CA ARG A 55 -2.85 -26.56 -7.91
C ARG A 55 -1.34 -26.47 -8.14
N ALA A 56 -0.82 -27.43 -8.88
CA ALA A 56 0.58 -27.54 -9.25
C ALA A 56 0.72 -27.61 -10.78
N PRO A 57 1.80 -27.05 -11.36
CA PRO A 57 2.19 -27.34 -12.74
C PRO A 57 2.41 -28.85 -12.94
N GLY A 58 2.12 -29.34 -14.14
CA GLY A 58 2.32 -30.76 -14.48
C GLY A 58 3.79 -31.18 -14.61
N ASP A 59 4.74 -30.24 -14.60
CA ASP A 59 6.17 -30.46 -14.80
C ASP A 59 7.00 -30.34 -13.51
N LEU A 60 6.37 -30.42 -12.33
CA LEU A 60 7.10 -30.34 -11.07
C LEU A 60 8.06 -31.53 -10.89
N GLU A 61 9.32 -31.21 -10.61
CA GLU A 61 10.36 -32.18 -10.29
C GLU A 61 10.86 -31.98 -8.86
N VAL A 62 11.10 -33.09 -8.14
CA VAL A 62 11.73 -33.08 -6.82
C VAL A 62 13.16 -33.61 -6.93
N ARG A 63 14.14 -32.79 -6.55
CA ARG A 63 15.56 -33.14 -6.54
C ARG A 63 16.07 -33.10 -5.11
N ALA A 64 16.94 -34.03 -4.72
CA ALA A 64 17.53 -34.06 -3.39
C ALA A 64 19.06 -34.01 -3.46
N LYS A 65 19.68 -33.13 -2.67
CA LYS A 65 21.14 -33.00 -2.56
C LYS A 65 21.51 -32.53 -1.15
N GLY A 66 22.46 -33.23 -0.52
CA GLY A 66 23.02 -32.82 0.77
C GLY A 66 21.99 -32.63 1.89
N GLY A 67 20.95 -33.47 1.95
CA GLY A 67 19.89 -33.39 2.97
C GLY A 67 18.82 -32.30 2.72
N THR A 68 18.91 -31.57 1.61
CA THR A 68 17.90 -30.60 1.17
C THR A 68 17.12 -31.15 -0.02
N CYS A 69 15.83 -30.81 -0.10
CA CYS A 69 14.98 -31.12 -1.24
C CYS A 69 14.63 -29.85 -1.98
N THR A 70 14.77 -29.82 -3.30
CA THR A 70 14.34 -28.71 -4.15
C THR A 70 13.18 -29.16 -5.02
N VAL A 71 12.09 -28.41 -5.01
CA VAL A 71 10.93 -28.58 -5.89
C VAL A 71 10.97 -27.50 -6.94
N GLY A 72 10.99 -27.85 -8.22
CA GLY A 72 11.08 -26.87 -9.31
C GLY A 72 10.22 -27.22 -10.50
N SER A 73 9.97 -26.22 -11.34
CA SER A 73 9.29 -26.33 -12.63
C SER A 73 10.20 -25.76 -13.72
N GLN A 74 10.34 -26.49 -14.82
CA GLN A 74 11.09 -26.00 -15.98
C GLN A 74 10.33 -24.86 -16.66
N GLN A 75 9.00 -24.98 -16.75
CA GLN A 75 8.13 -23.96 -17.33
C GLN A 75 8.18 -22.64 -16.56
N LEU A 76 8.26 -22.69 -15.23
CA LEU A 76 8.35 -21.50 -14.39
C LEU A 76 9.79 -20.99 -14.21
N GLY A 77 10.80 -21.75 -14.68
CA GLY A 77 12.20 -21.35 -14.65
C GLY A 77 12.79 -21.21 -13.25
N GLY A 78 12.25 -21.92 -12.26
CA GLY A 78 12.61 -21.73 -10.85
C GLY A 78 12.30 -22.94 -9.96
N GLY A 79 12.72 -22.84 -8.70
CA GLY A 79 12.45 -23.85 -7.69
C GLY A 79 12.63 -23.33 -6.27
N VAL A 80 12.08 -24.07 -5.32
CA VAL A 80 12.05 -23.75 -3.90
C VAL A 80 12.73 -24.85 -3.11
N THR A 81 13.60 -24.45 -2.19
CA THR A 81 14.31 -25.38 -1.30
C THR A 81 13.48 -25.62 -0.05
N LEU A 82 13.33 -26.90 0.30
CA LEU A 82 12.65 -27.40 1.46
C LEU A 82 13.68 -28.06 2.38
N GLU A 83 13.64 -27.67 3.66
CA GLU A 83 14.57 -28.14 4.68
C GLU A 83 13.88 -29.13 5.62
N GLY A 84 14.65 -30.14 6.07
CA GLY A 84 14.18 -31.11 7.07
C GLY A 84 13.10 -32.09 6.59
N VAL A 85 12.90 -32.22 5.27
CA VAL A 85 11.91 -33.12 4.67
C VAL A 85 12.55 -34.04 3.64
N SER A 86 12.08 -35.29 3.57
CA SER A 86 12.60 -36.30 2.65
C SER A 86 12.01 -36.13 1.24
N ARG A 87 12.79 -36.50 0.20
CA ARG A 87 12.30 -36.50 -1.19
C ARG A 87 11.01 -37.30 -1.33
N ALA A 88 10.98 -38.51 -0.76
CA ALA A 88 9.84 -39.40 -0.86
C ALA A 88 8.58 -38.81 -0.20
N SER A 89 8.73 -38.08 0.92
CA SER A 89 7.62 -37.37 1.57
C SER A 89 7.08 -36.25 0.68
N VAL A 90 7.97 -35.47 0.06
CA VAL A 90 7.59 -34.38 -0.86
C VAL A 90 6.89 -34.95 -2.10
N GLU A 91 7.41 -36.00 -2.71
CA GLU A 91 6.79 -36.66 -3.87
C GLU A 91 5.41 -37.23 -3.53
N ARG A 92 5.24 -37.86 -2.36
CA ARG A 92 3.92 -38.34 -1.91
C ARG A 92 2.92 -37.21 -1.72
N VAL A 93 3.33 -36.12 -1.07
CA VAL A 93 2.45 -34.96 -0.87
C VAL A 93 2.07 -34.32 -2.21
N LEU A 94 3.03 -34.10 -3.12
CA LEU A 94 2.73 -33.58 -4.45
C LEU A 94 1.80 -34.51 -5.24
N GLY A 95 1.91 -35.82 -5.05
CA GLY A 95 0.97 -36.80 -5.64
C GLY A 95 -0.46 -36.70 -5.10
N LEU A 96 -0.68 -36.06 -3.94
CA LEU A 96 -2.03 -35.78 -3.41
C LEU A 96 -2.65 -34.50 -4.00
N VAL A 97 -1.82 -33.59 -4.55
CA VAL A 97 -2.26 -32.31 -5.13
C VAL A 97 -2.83 -32.57 -6.53
N ASP A 98 -4.12 -32.86 -6.57
CA ASP A 98 -4.88 -33.16 -7.80
C ASP A 98 -5.66 -31.96 -8.35
N GLY A 99 -5.58 -30.81 -7.68
CA GLY A 99 -6.34 -29.62 -8.04
C GLY A 99 -7.83 -29.69 -7.72
N ALA A 100 -8.26 -30.65 -6.89
CA ALA A 100 -9.64 -30.77 -6.41
C ALA A 100 -9.74 -30.73 -4.88
N ARG A 101 -8.75 -31.28 -4.16
CA ARG A 101 -8.75 -31.32 -2.70
C ARG A 101 -8.35 -29.99 -2.07
N THR A 102 -9.00 -29.69 -0.95
CA THR A 102 -8.69 -28.55 -0.10
C THR A 102 -7.43 -28.78 0.73
N ILE A 103 -6.82 -27.71 1.24
CA ILE A 103 -5.66 -27.79 2.15
C ILE A 103 -5.99 -28.63 3.40
N ALA A 104 -7.19 -28.50 3.96
CA ALA A 104 -7.63 -29.30 5.10
C ALA A 104 -7.63 -30.81 4.79
N GLU A 105 -8.16 -31.19 3.62
CA GLU A 105 -8.17 -32.58 3.17
C GLU A 105 -6.75 -33.09 2.89
N LEU A 106 -5.90 -32.28 2.27
CA LEU A 106 -4.49 -32.60 2.06
C LEU A 106 -3.76 -32.83 3.38
N ARG A 107 -4.04 -32.03 4.41
CA ARG A 107 -3.46 -32.20 5.76
C ARG A 107 -3.89 -33.51 6.40
N ALA A 108 -5.16 -33.89 6.26
CA ALA A 108 -5.68 -35.15 6.78
C ALA A 108 -5.05 -36.36 6.06
N LEU A 109 -4.92 -36.30 4.74
CA LEU A 109 -4.36 -37.38 3.92
C LEU A 109 -2.85 -37.51 4.00
N SER A 110 -2.13 -36.40 4.25
CA SER A 110 -0.66 -36.41 4.33
C SER A 110 -0.15 -37.21 5.51
N GLY A 111 -0.93 -37.40 6.58
CA GLY A 111 -0.55 -38.21 7.74
C GLY A 111 0.83 -37.84 8.28
N ALA A 112 1.76 -38.80 8.28
CA ALA A 112 3.14 -38.60 8.72
C ALA A 112 3.96 -37.63 7.84
N ASP A 113 3.55 -37.42 6.58
CA ASP A 113 4.20 -36.50 5.64
C ASP A 113 3.68 -35.05 5.75
N ARG A 114 2.80 -34.75 6.72
CA ARG A 114 2.28 -33.39 6.94
C ARG A 114 3.37 -32.30 7.05
N PRO A 115 4.54 -32.53 7.69
CA PRO A 115 5.61 -31.52 7.69
C PRO A 115 6.09 -31.12 6.28
N ALA A 116 6.06 -32.04 5.31
CA ALA A 116 6.39 -31.73 3.91
C ALA A 116 5.30 -30.86 3.26
N LEU A 117 4.03 -31.12 3.54
CA LEU A 117 2.93 -30.25 3.09
C LEU A 117 3.06 -28.84 3.66
N GLU A 118 3.28 -28.67 4.97
CA GLU A 118 3.39 -27.34 5.57
C GLU A 118 4.61 -26.57 5.04
N GLN A 119 5.75 -27.25 4.79
CA GLN A 119 6.92 -26.65 4.14
C GLN A 119 6.61 -26.21 2.70
N LEU A 120 5.91 -27.06 1.93
CA LEU A 120 5.47 -26.73 0.58
C LEU A 120 4.53 -25.51 0.58
N LEU A 121 3.48 -25.51 1.40
CA LEU A 121 2.56 -24.37 1.49
C LEU A 121 3.28 -23.08 1.89
N ARG A 122 4.21 -23.15 2.84
CA ARG A 122 4.95 -21.98 3.32
C ARG A 122 5.96 -21.43 2.32
N ARG A 123 6.66 -22.31 1.59
CA ARG A 123 7.81 -21.93 0.74
C ARG A 123 7.48 -21.89 -0.76
N ALA A 124 6.50 -22.67 -1.20
CA ALA A 124 6.21 -22.93 -2.61
C ALA A 124 4.96 -22.22 -3.13
N LEU A 125 4.04 -21.82 -2.25
CA LEU A 125 2.80 -21.15 -2.65
C LEU A 125 3.11 -19.82 -3.37
N GLY A 126 2.44 -19.55 -4.49
CA GLY A 126 2.70 -18.40 -5.35
C GLY A 126 3.98 -18.49 -6.20
N LEU A 127 4.79 -19.54 -6.05
CA LEU A 127 6.01 -19.76 -6.83
C LEU A 127 5.89 -20.98 -7.73
N VAL A 128 5.53 -22.13 -7.17
CA VAL A 128 5.33 -23.39 -7.90
C VAL A 128 4.06 -24.14 -7.45
N LEU A 129 3.41 -23.71 -6.38
CA LEU A 129 2.06 -24.13 -5.99
C LEU A 129 1.14 -22.90 -6.01
N PHE A 130 -0.12 -23.07 -6.37
CA PHE A 130 -1.04 -21.95 -6.57
C PHE A 130 -2.43 -22.27 -5.99
N VAL A 131 -3.18 -21.24 -5.62
CA VAL A 131 -4.59 -21.32 -5.19
C VAL A 131 -5.43 -20.37 -6.05
N PRO A 132 -5.57 -20.65 -7.37
CA PRO A 132 -6.12 -19.70 -8.32
C PRO A 132 -7.57 -19.29 -8.02
N ASP A 133 -8.37 -20.21 -7.47
CA ASP A 133 -9.77 -19.95 -7.14
C ASP A 133 -9.88 -18.95 -5.97
N ALA A 134 -8.96 -19.02 -4.98
CA ALA A 134 -8.89 -18.04 -3.90
C ALA A 134 -8.47 -16.65 -4.42
N ILE A 135 -7.51 -16.57 -5.34
CA ILE A 135 -7.14 -15.30 -5.99
C ILE A 135 -8.31 -14.73 -6.79
N ALA A 136 -9.02 -15.56 -7.55
CA ALA A 136 -10.17 -15.12 -8.33
C ALA A 136 -11.30 -14.57 -7.43
N ALA A 137 -11.59 -15.25 -6.32
CA ALA A 137 -12.57 -14.78 -5.34
C ALA A 137 -12.16 -13.43 -4.73
N LEU A 138 -10.89 -13.26 -4.39
CA LEU A 138 -10.37 -11.99 -3.89
C LEU A 138 -10.44 -10.86 -4.93
N GLU A 139 -9.99 -11.12 -6.16
CA GLU A 139 -10.03 -10.16 -7.28
C GLU A 139 -11.46 -9.69 -7.60
N ALA A 140 -12.46 -10.57 -7.41
CA ALA A 140 -13.86 -10.20 -7.57
C ALA A 140 -14.35 -9.19 -6.52
N GLU A 141 -13.73 -9.15 -5.32
CA GLU A 141 -14.07 -8.18 -4.28
C GLU A 141 -13.32 -6.85 -4.42
N ILE A 142 -12.03 -6.92 -4.73
CA ILE A 142 -11.14 -5.77 -4.91
C ILE A 142 -10.02 -6.16 -5.86
N SER A 143 -9.57 -5.31 -6.78
CA SER A 143 -8.45 -5.72 -7.64
C SER A 143 -7.11 -5.64 -6.90
N GLY A 144 -6.26 -6.65 -7.05
CA GLY A 144 -4.95 -6.68 -6.38
C GLY A 144 -4.03 -5.57 -6.84
N ALA A 145 -4.16 -5.16 -8.10
CA ALA A 145 -3.45 -4.02 -8.65
C ALA A 145 -3.82 -2.70 -7.95
N GLU A 146 -4.98 -2.61 -7.28
CA GLU A 146 -5.43 -1.43 -6.51
C GLU A 146 -4.85 -1.37 -5.10
N LEU A 147 -4.20 -2.44 -4.63
CA LEU A 147 -3.69 -2.56 -3.27
C LEU A 147 -2.19 -2.28 -3.15
N VAL A 148 -1.49 -2.31 -4.28
CA VAL A 148 -0.03 -2.25 -4.37
C VAL A 148 0.44 -0.96 -5.01
N ARG A 149 1.69 -0.57 -4.71
CA ARG A 149 2.36 0.52 -5.42
C ARG A 149 2.56 0.19 -6.89
N PHE A 150 3.09 -0.99 -7.16
CA PHE A 150 3.35 -1.43 -8.52
C PHE A 150 2.83 -2.85 -8.71
N PRO A 151 2.10 -3.14 -9.80
CA PRO A 151 1.62 -4.48 -10.12
C PRO A 151 2.76 -5.52 -10.06
N GLY A 152 2.55 -6.64 -9.36
CA GLY A 152 3.45 -7.82 -9.29
C GLY A 152 2.66 -9.12 -9.42
N ALA A 153 3.20 -10.27 -8.99
CA ALA A 153 2.34 -11.46 -8.88
C ALA A 153 1.31 -11.23 -7.75
N PRO A 154 0.03 -11.64 -7.92
CA PRO A 154 -1.00 -11.45 -6.89
C PRO A 154 -0.64 -12.14 -5.55
N TYR A 155 0.15 -13.20 -5.61
CA TYR A 155 0.68 -13.93 -4.45
C TYR A 155 1.77 -13.17 -3.65
N GLU A 156 2.25 -12.03 -4.15
CA GLU A 156 3.13 -11.13 -3.41
C GLU A 156 2.38 -10.30 -2.37
N ILE A 157 1.05 -10.29 -2.43
CA ILE A 157 0.20 -9.52 -1.53
C ILE A 157 -0.26 -10.43 -0.39
N VAL A 158 -0.12 -9.96 0.85
CA VAL A 158 -0.58 -10.68 2.04
C VAL A 158 -2.09 -10.87 1.98
N ARG A 159 -2.56 -12.10 2.18
CA ARG A 159 -4.00 -12.43 2.10
C ARG A 159 -4.84 -11.64 3.11
N ALA A 160 -4.37 -11.47 4.35
CA ALA A 160 -5.05 -10.62 5.33
C ALA A 160 -5.23 -9.18 4.82
N TYR A 161 -4.24 -8.62 4.12
CA TYR A 161 -4.35 -7.27 3.57
C TYR A 161 -5.47 -7.15 2.52
N TRP A 162 -5.61 -8.16 1.67
CA TRP A 162 -6.73 -8.25 0.72
C TRP A 162 -8.09 -8.23 1.41
N HIS A 163 -8.34 -9.18 2.31
CA HIS A 163 -9.62 -9.28 3.03
C HIS A 163 -9.93 -7.99 3.79
N ASN A 164 -8.93 -7.40 4.45
CA ASN A 164 -9.09 -6.17 5.20
C ASN A 164 -9.46 -5.00 4.29
N MET A 165 -8.79 -4.84 3.15
CA MET A 165 -9.08 -3.75 2.21
C MET A 165 -10.44 -3.93 1.53
N ALA A 166 -10.85 -5.15 1.21
CA ALA A 166 -12.20 -5.45 0.73
C ALA A 166 -13.26 -5.11 1.80
N GLY A 167 -13.01 -5.47 3.07
CA GLY A 167 -13.83 -5.10 4.22
C GLY A 167 -13.98 -3.59 4.39
N VAL A 168 -12.88 -2.85 4.33
CA VAL A 168 -12.87 -1.37 4.33
C VAL A 168 -13.71 -0.82 3.17
N ARG A 169 -13.58 -1.39 1.97
CA ARG A 169 -14.34 -0.95 0.78
C ARG A 169 -15.84 -1.22 0.93
N ARG A 170 -16.25 -2.32 1.55
CA ARG A 170 -17.68 -2.58 1.87
C ARG A 170 -18.18 -1.61 2.93
N ALA A 171 -17.44 -1.46 4.03
CA ALA A 171 -17.82 -0.61 5.15
C ALA A 171 -17.92 0.87 4.76
N ALA A 172 -16.97 1.41 3.99
CA ALA A 172 -17.02 2.79 3.51
C ALA A 172 -18.23 3.07 2.61
N ARG A 173 -18.76 2.04 1.93
CA ARG A 173 -20.00 2.15 1.14
C ARG A 173 -21.24 2.07 2.03
N ALA A 174 -21.26 1.16 3.00
CA ALA A 174 -22.39 0.94 3.90
C ALA A 174 -22.56 2.09 4.92
N TRP A 175 -21.47 2.61 5.46
CA TRP A 175 -21.44 3.68 6.46
C TRP A 175 -21.38 5.07 5.83
N ARG A 176 -22.01 5.24 4.66
CA ARG A 176 -22.01 6.50 3.92
C ARG A 176 -22.54 7.64 4.78
N ASP A 177 -23.71 7.45 5.37
CA ASP A 177 -24.40 8.48 6.15
C ASP A 177 -23.64 8.80 7.44
N ASP A 178 -23.03 7.78 8.06
CA ASP A 178 -22.17 7.95 9.22
C ASP A 178 -20.91 8.74 8.85
N PHE A 179 -20.33 8.50 7.67
CA PHE A 179 -19.19 9.26 7.18
C PHE A 179 -19.56 10.74 6.97
N GLU A 180 -20.78 11.06 6.57
CA GLU A 180 -21.23 12.46 6.45
C GLU A 180 -21.45 13.13 7.82
N ARG A 181 -22.02 12.40 8.79
CA ARG A 181 -22.35 12.93 10.11
C ARG A 181 -21.12 13.04 11.03
N ASP A 182 -20.28 12.02 11.02
CA ASP A 182 -19.08 11.90 11.84
C ASP A 182 -17.93 11.23 11.04
N PRO A 183 -17.32 11.98 10.12
CA PRO A 183 -16.29 11.44 9.22
C PRO A 183 -15.05 10.98 9.97
N LEU A 184 -14.66 11.65 11.06
CA LEU A 184 -13.47 11.27 11.82
C LEU A 184 -13.67 9.95 12.55
N ARG A 185 -14.81 9.77 13.24
CA ARG A 185 -15.13 8.48 13.85
C ARG A 185 -15.20 7.37 12.82
N THR A 186 -15.84 7.63 11.69
CA THR A 186 -15.94 6.64 10.61
C THR A 186 -14.57 6.28 10.06
N LEU A 187 -13.70 7.27 9.82
CA LEU A 187 -12.34 7.05 9.38
C LEU A 187 -11.51 6.22 10.38
N ARG A 188 -11.65 6.48 11.68
CA ARG A 188 -11.00 5.69 12.73
C ARG A 188 -11.45 4.22 12.69
N ARG A 189 -12.75 3.97 12.49
CA ARG A 189 -13.30 2.60 12.34
C ARG A 189 -12.79 1.91 11.07
N LEU A 190 -12.72 2.63 9.95
CA LEU A 190 -12.12 2.09 8.73
C LEU A 190 -10.63 1.76 8.91
N HIS A 191 -9.89 2.53 9.71
CA HIS A 191 -8.50 2.19 10.05
C HIS A 191 -8.38 0.94 10.92
N VAL A 192 -9.34 0.67 11.80
CA VAL A 192 -9.41 -0.63 12.51
C VAL A 192 -9.59 -1.76 11.51
N LEU A 193 -10.59 -1.67 10.62
CA LEU A 193 -10.83 -2.68 9.59
C LEU A 193 -9.62 -2.90 8.67
N ALA A 194 -8.89 -1.83 8.35
CA ALA A 194 -7.68 -1.91 7.54
C ALA A 194 -6.60 -2.81 8.15
N LEU A 195 -6.53 -2.85 9.48
CA LEU A 195 -5.53 -3.62 10.21
C LEU A 195 -6.07 -4.98 10.66
N LEU A 196 -7.35 -5.11 11.02
CA LEU A 196 -7.90 -6.29 11.70
C LEU A 196 -9.00 -7.04 10.91
N GLY A 197 -9.42 -6.50 9.77
CA GLY A 197 -10.51 -7.06 8.98
C GLY A 197 -11.89 -6.84 9.60
N PRO A 198 -12.96 -7.23 8.89
CA PRO A 198 -14.35 -7.07 9.34
C PRO A 198 -14.69 -7.91 10.57
N GLU A 199 -14.17 -9.12 10.66
CA GLU A 199 -14.46 -10.07 11.74
C GLU A 199 -13.46 -9.97 12.90
N LEU A 200 -12.45 -9.10 12.80
CA LEU A 200 -11.38 -8.95 13.81
C LEU A 200 -10.54 -10.22 14.02
N VAL A 201 -10.49 -11.10 13.02
CA VAL A 201 -9.76 -12.39 13.07
C VAL A 201 -8.49 -12.39 12.21
N THR A 202 -8.30 -11.38 11.37
CA THR A 202 -7.11 -11.20 10.56
C THR A 202 -6.24 -10.11 11.15
N PHE A 203 -4.94 -10.09 10.82
CA PHE A 203 -4.09 -8.96 11.14
C PHE A 203 -3.13 -8.64 10.01
N TYR A 204 -3.17 -7.38 9.56
CA TYR A 204 -2.20 -6.81 8.63
C TYR A 204 -1.37 -5.76 9.37
N ARG A 205 -0.07 -6.05 9.53
CA ARG A 205 0.91 -5.06 10.01
C ARG A 205 1.60 -4.39 8.83
N PRO A 206 1.42 -3.08 8.63
CA PRO A 206 2.13 -2.37 7.56
C PRO A 206 3.64 -2.37 7.79
N ALA A 207 4.40 -2.42 6.69
CA ALA A 207 5.87 -2.44 6.67
C ALA A 207 6.48 -1.07 7.02
N SER A 208 6.30 -0.62 8.26
CA SER A 208 6.89 0.63 8.76
C SER A 208 7.53 0.43 10.12
N ARG A 209 8.79 0.86 10.28
CA ARG A 209 9.52 0.86 11.57
C ARG A 209 8.77 1.60 12.67
N ILE A 210 7.93 2.55 12.31
CA ILE A 210 7.11 3.27 13.28
C ILE A 210 6.15 2.37 14.05
N THR A 211 5.83 1.18 13.51
CA THR A 211 5.02 0.16 14.18
C THR A 211 5.76 -0.60 15.27
N GLU A 212 7.07 -0.46 15.43
CA GLU A 212 7.87 -1.13 16.47
C GLU A 212 7.39 -0.76 17.88
N GLY A 213 6.92 0.47 18.09
CA GLY A 213 6.26 0.84 19.35
C GLY A 213 4.75 0.59 19.38
N GLY A 214 4.24 -0.30 18.52
CA GLY A 214 2.83 -0.69 18.38
C GLY A 214 2.08 -0.03 17.22
N VAL A 215 0.99 -0.65 16.75
CA VAL A 215 0.16 -0.17 15.62
C VAL A 215 -1.00 0.76 16.03
N ARG A 216 -1.58 0.57 17.22
CA ARG A 216 -2.72 1.35 17.78
C ARG A 216 -3.85 1.63 16.74
N PRO A 217 -4.61 0.61 16.31
CA PRO A 217 -5.71 0.76 15.35
C PRO A 217 -6.72 1.82 15.78
N GLY A 218 -7.25 2.59 14.84
CA GLY A 218 -8.16 3.71 15.09
C GLY A 218 -7.63 4.89 15.92
N ALA A 219 -6.43 4.81 16.49
CA ALA A 219 -5.86 5.88 17.30
C ALA A 219 -5.13 6.92 16.44
N LEU A 220 -5.47 8.18 16.65
CA LEU A 220 -4.77 9.29 16.00
C LEU A 220 -3.34 9.40 16.52
N TYR A 221 -2.39 9.60 15.61
CA TYR A 221 -0.99 9.77 15.96
C TYR A 221 -0.68 11.25 16.22
N THR A 222 -1.05 11.73 17.41
CA THR A 222 -1.05 13.16 17.78
C THR A 222 0.31 13.69 18.21
N THR A 223 1.27 12.82 18.53
CA THR A 223 2.61 13.24 18.99
C THR A 223 3.32 14.11 17.94
N PRO A 224 3.85 15.29 18.30
CA PRO A 224 4.60 16.12 17.37
C PRO A 224 5.95 15.51 17.01
N ALA A 225 6.46 15.81 15.81
CA ALA A 225 7.82 15.48 15.42
C ALA A 225 8.81 16.30 16.28
N ARG A 226 9.71 15.61 16.97
CA ARG A 226 10.77 16.23 17.78
C ARG A 226 12.02 16.34 16.95
N ARG A 227 12.57 17.55 16.87
CA ARG A 227 13.76 17.88 16.10
C ARG A 227 14.69 18.78 16.89
N LEU A 228 15.98 18.60 16.67
CA LEU A 228 17.02 19.49 17.16
C LEU A 228 17.74 20.08 15.95
N GLU A 229 17.62 21.40 15.78
CA GLU A 229 18.36 22.12 14.76
C GLU A 229 19.75 22.46 15.31
N SER A 230 20.79 22.19 14.53
CA SER A 230 22.17 22.56 14.84
C SER A 230 22.87 23.09 13.59
N ALA A 231 24.07 23.66 13.76
CA ALA A 231 24.91 24.08 12.64
C ALA A 231 25.32 22.91 11.71
N SER A 232 25.29 21.66 12.22
CA SER A 232 25.61 20.45 11.46
C SER A 232 24.39 19.80 10.79
N GLY A 233 23.19 20.37 10.95
CA GLY A 233 21.96 19.92 10.31
C GLY A 233 20.81 19.68 11.29
N THR A 234 19.78 18.96 10.83
CA THR A 234 18.62 18.60 11.66
C THR A 234 18.75 17.17 12.18
N LEU A 235 18.70 16.99 13.50
CA LEU A 235 18.58 15.68 14.13
C LEU A 235 17.10 15.41 14.47
N LEU A 236 16.57 14.28 13.98
CA LEU A 236 15.20 13.84 14.22
C LEU A 236 15.16 12.91 15.42
N LEU A 237 14.59 13.39 16.52
CA LEU A 237 14.59 12.72 17.82
C LEU A 237 13.39 11.77 18.01
N GLY A 238 12.28 12.01 17.30
CA GLY A 238 11.08 11.18 17.44
C GLY A 238 9.83 11.79 16.79
N GLY A 239 8.70 11.10 16.92
CA GLY A 239 7.42 11.48 16.34
C GLY A 239 7.24 11.09 14.87
N PRO A 240 6.11 11.47 14.25
CA PRO A 240 5.76 11.11 12.89
C PRO A 240 6.74 11.74 11.90
N ARG A 241 7.30 10.89 11.04
CA ARG A 241 8.14 11.29 9.91
C ARG A 241 8.06 10.24 8.82
N VAL A 242 8.14 10.68 7.58
CA VAL A 242 8.13 9.80 6.40
C VAL A 242 9.36 10.13 5.56
N GLY A 243 10.14 9.11 5.23
CA GLY A 243 11.24 9.27 4.29
C GLY A 243 10.70 9.68 2.92
N VAL A 244 11.21 10.79 2.39
CA VAL A 244 10.81 11.37 1.10
C VAL A 244 12.00 11.52 0.18
N GLY A 245 12.83 10.49 0.10
CA GLY A 245 13.92 10.43 -0.86
C GLY A 245 13.43 10.59 -2.30
N LEU A 246 14.34 10.95 -3.21
CA LEU A 246 14.03 11.12 -4.63
C LEU A 246 13.91 9.74 -5.31
N VAL A 247 12.78 9.06 -5.10
CA VAL A 247 12.48 7.74 -5.70
C VAL A 247 12.52 7.86 -7.22
N GLY A 248 13.24 6.95 -7.88
CA GLY A 248 13.53 7.02 -9.33
C GLY A 248 14.74 7.89 -9.69
N GLY A 249 15.36 8.54 -8.70
CA GLY A 249 16.55 9.38 -8.87
C GLY A 249 16.21 10.86 -9.09
N GLU A 250 17.21 11.70 -8.84
CA GLU A 250 17.05 13.16 -8.87
C GLU A 250 16.56 13.68 -10.21
N ARG A 251 17.09 13.15 -11.32
CA ARG A 251 16.74 13.64 -12.66
C ARG A 251 15.30 13.34 -13.06
N TYR A 252 14.81 12.16 -12.69
CA TYR A 252 13.41 11.79 -12.85
C TYR A 252 12.51 12.75 -12.08
N GLN A 253 12.84 13.04 -10.81
CA GLN A 253 12.08 13.96 -9.97
C GLN A 253 12.12 15.41 -10.47
N ARG A 254 13.26 15.89 -10.98
CA ARG A 254 13.38 17.21 -11.64
C ARG A 254 12.46 17.32 -12.85
N LEU A 255 12.49 16.33 -13.74
CA LEU A 255 11.67 16.35 -14.93
C LEU A 255 10.18 16.27 -14.58
N LEU A 256 9.80 15.41 -13.63
CA LEU A 256 8.43 15.32 -13.12
C LEU A 256 7.98 16.64 -12.48
N ALA A 257 8.77 17.23 -11.59
CA ALA A 257 8.46 18.48 -10.91
C ALA A 257 8.31 19.66 -11.89
N LEU A 258 9.18 19.74 -12.89
CA LEU A 258 9.09 20.74 -13.96
C LEU A 258 7.78 20.58 -14.76
N ARG A 259 7.43 19.35 -15.14
CA ARG A 259 6.23 19.05 -15.94
C ARG A 259 4.94 19.19 -15.14
N ALA A 260 5.01 18.90 -13.85
CA ALA A 260 3.94 19.14 -12.90
C ALA A 260 3.81 20.62 -12.54
N GLY A 261 4.75 21.50 -12.92
CA GLY A 261 4.69 22.94 -12.66
C GLY A 261 5.10 23.36 -11.24
N ASP A 262 5.87 22.53 -10.53
CA ASP A 262 6.32 22.80 -9.16
C ASP A 262 7.80 22.38 -8.95
N PRO A 263 8.76 23.05 -9.63
CA PRO A 263 10.18 22.73 -9.50
C PRO A 263 10.72 22.94 -8.09
N ALA A 264 10.08 23.79 -7.28
CA ALA A 264 10.45 24.06 -5.89
C ALA A 264 10.18 22.86 -4.94
N SER A 265 9.41 21.85 -5.37
CA SER A 265 9.12 20.63 -4.60
C SER A 265 10.33 19.76 -4.26
N LEU A 266 11.47 19.99 -4.90
CA LEU A 266 12.70 19.27 -4.61
C LEU A 266 13.41 19.78 -3.36
N GLU A 267 13.21 21.06 -3.04
CA GLU A 267 13.84 21.72 -1.91
C GLU A 267 13.08 21.51 -0.59
N PRO A 268 13.77 21.52 0.56
CA PRO A 268 13.11 21.56 1.86
C PRO A 268 12.21 22.79 1.99
N ARG A 269 10.91 22.57 2.24
CA ARG A 269 9.94 23.65 2.42
C ARG A 269 8.82 23.27 3.38
N GLU A 270 8.23 24.28 4.00
CA GLU A 270 6.91 24.15 4.60
C GLU A 270 5.85 24.22 3.52
N ILE A 271 4.78 23.45 3.67
CA ILE A 271 3.70 23.40 2.70
C ILE A 271 2.44 23.88 3.39
N VAL A 272 1.97 25.04 2.94
CA VAL A 272 0.87 25.78 3.55
C VAL A 272 -0.17 26.04 2.47
N ASP A 273 -1.44 25.81 2.79
CA ASP A 273 -2.54 26.21 1.90
C ASP A 273 -2.70 27.75 1.88
N ALA A 274 -3.46 28.27 0.92
CA ALA A 274 -3.70 29.72 0.76
C ALA A 274 -4.30 30.42 1.99
N ASP A 275 -4.98 29.67 2.87
CA ASP A 275 -5.56 30.16 4.13
C ASP A 275 -4.61 30.05 5.34
N GLY A 276 -3.33 29.71 5.13
CA GLY A 276 -2.35 29.61 6.20
C GLY A 276 -2.35 28.28 6.96
N LEU A 277 -3.17 27.30 6.56
CA LEU A 277 -3.15 25.97 7.17
C LEU A 277 -1.91 25.19 6.74
N SER A 278 -0.98 24.96 7.66
CA SER A 278 0.21 24.12 7.43
C SER A 278 -0.17 22.65 7.28
N TRP A 279 0.31 22.02 6.21
CA TRP A 279 0.19 20.60 5.93
C TRP A 279 1.47 19.83 6.19
N GLY A 280 2.41 20.41 6.95
CA GLY A 280 3.69 19.81 7.28
C GLY A 280 4.85 20.40 6.49
N ARG A 281 6.02 19.79 6.64
CA ARG A 281 7.26 20.32 6.04
C ARG A 281 8.23 19.23 5.66
N VAL A 282 8.98 19.48 4.59
CA VAL A 282 10.16 18.69 4.23
C VAL A 282 11.38 19.33 4.90
N VAL A 283 12.19 18.49 5.54
CA VAL A 283 13.48 18.87 6.15
C VAL A 283 14.57 17.95 5.65
N HIS A 284 15.81 18.44 5.65
CA HIS A 284 16.99 17.61 5.44
C HIS A 284 17.65 17.32 6.79
N GLY A 285 17.81 16.05 7.14
CA GLY A 285 18.32 15.65 8.44
C GLY A 285 18.49 14.14 8.60
N ARG A 286 18.93 13.71 9.77
CA ARG A 286 19.12 12.30 10.12
C ARG A 286 18.34 11.93 11.38
N ALA A 287 17.76 10.74 11.43
CA ALA A 287 17.33 10.12 12.68
C ALA A 287 18.54 9.56 13.45
N ILE A 288 18.31 9.18 14.71
CA ILE A 288 19.37 8.67 15.61
C ILE A 288 20.08 7.43 15.01
N ASP A 289 19.32 6.56 14.34
CA ASP A 289 19.82 5.29 13.79
C ASP A 289 20.12 5.36 12.28
N ASP A 290 20.04 6.56 11.67
CA ASP A 290 20.36 6.72 10.24
C ASP A 290 21.88 6.83 10.05
N ALA A 291 22.42 6.08 9.08
CA ALA A 291 23.82 6.17 8.70
C ALA A 291 24.16 7.53 8.04
N GLU A 292 23.21 8.12 7.31
CA GLU A 292 23.40 9.35 6.53
C GLU A 292 22.19 10.28 6.65
N SER A 293 22.38 11.56 6.32
CA SER A 293 21.27 12.51 6.26
C SER A 293 20.42 12.30 5.01
N GLY A 294 19.12 12.51 5.13
CA GLY A 294 18.15 12.35 4.06
C GLY A 294 17.03 13.38 4.12
N ALA A 295 16.14 13.33 3.13
CA ALA A 295 14.94 14.15 3.11
C ALA A 295 13.80 13.47 3.87
N TRP A 296 13.23 14.19 4.84
CA TRP A 296 12.17 13.72 5.71
C TRP A 296 10.99 14.67 5.66
N PHE A 297 9.80 14.11 5.48
CA PHE A 297 8.56 14.85 5.65
C PHE A 297 8.07 14.70 7.08
N CYS A 298 7.78 15.83 7.72
CA CYS A 298 7.22 15.93 9.06
C CYS A 298 5.76 16.39 8.96
N PRO A 299 4.78 15.50 9.23
CA PRO A 299 3.36 15.84 9.27
C PRO A 299 3.04 16.99 10.23
N PRO A 300 1.99 17.78 9.97
CA PRO A 300 1.63 18.93 10.80
C PRO A 300 1.12 18.45 12.15
N ARG A 301 1.64 19.01 13.24
CA ARG A 301 1.13 18.78 14.60
C ARG A 301 1.14 20.10 15.39
N PRO A 302 0.12 20.36 16.22
CA PRO A 302 -1.07 19.52 16.48
C PRO A 302 -2.01 19.43 15.26
N MET A 303 -2.74 18.31 15.15
CA MET A 303 -3.83 18.22 14.18
C MET A 303 -5.00 19.07 14.69
N ARG A 304 -5.49 19.95 13.83
CA ARG A 304 -6.61 20.86 14.10
C ARG A 304 -7.88 20.45 13.33
N PRO A 305 -9.10 20.78 13.83
CA PRO A 305 -10.37 20.48 13.13
C PRO A 305 -10.37 20.87 11.65
N GLU A 306 -9.76 21.99 11.30
CA GLU A 306 -9.72 22.53 9.93
C GLU A 306 -9.02 21.58 8.94
N HIS A 307 -8.05 20.77 9.41
CA HIS A 307 -7.43 19.75 8.55
C HIS A 307 -8.43 18.67 8.18
N PHE A 308 -9.24 18.24 9.14
CA PHE A 308 -10.25 17.22 8.93
C PHE A 308 -11.40 17.76 8.08
N ASP A 309 -11.85 18.99 8.33
CA ASP A 309 -12.90 19.63 7.52
C ASP A 309 -12.50 19.72 6.04
N LYS A 310 -11.27 20.16 5.75
CA LYS A 310 -10.77 20.21 4.37
C LYS A 310 -10.57 18.84 3.73
N LEU A 311 -10.12 17.86 4.51
CA LEU A 311 -9.95 16.49 4.04
C LEU A 311 -11.31 15.90 3.64
N PHE A 312 -12.30 16.00 4.52
CA PHE A 312 -13.61 15.40 4.32
C PHE A 312 -14.48 16.19 3.34
N SER A 313 -14.30 17.50 3.24
CA SER A 313 -14.93 18.33 2.19
C SER A 313 -14.50 17.88 0.80
N ALA A 314 -13.20 17.63 0.58
CA ALA A 314 -12.68 17.11 -0.69
C ALA A 314 -13.26 15.72 -1.00
N TYR A 315 -13.26 14.80 -0.04
CA TYR A 315 -13.86 13.46 -0.24
C TYR A 315 -15.37 13.53 -0.55
N GLY A 316 -16.12 14.38 0.16
CA GLY A 316 -17.54 14.59 -0.08
C GLY A 316 -17.81 15.23 -1.43
N ALA A 317 -16.97 16.16 -1.89
CA ALA A 317 -17.05 16.78 -3.20
C ALA A 317 -16.74 15.78 -4.33
N ALA A 318 -15.69 14.96 -4.17
CA ALA A 318 -15.38 13.87 -5.10
C ALA A 318 -16.57 12.92 -5.28
N ARG A 319 -17.22 12.57 -4.17
CA ARG A 319 -18.40 11.70 -4.20
C ARG A 319 -19.58 12.34 -4.91
N ARG A 320 -19.92 13.59 -4.60
CA ARG A 320 -21.01 14.31 -5.30
C ARG A 320 -20.74 14.38 -6.80
N ALA A 321 -19.50 14.70 -7.19
CA ALA A 321 -19.10 14.73 -8.59
C ALA A 321 -19.25 13.35 -9.27
N ALA A 322 -18.83 12.27 -8.60
CA ALA A 322 -19.03 10.90 -9.09
C ALA A 322 -20.52 10.55 -9.27
N GLU A 323 -21.38 10.99 -8.34
CA GLU A 323 -22.83 10.76 -8.38
C GLU A 323 -23.54 11.55 -9.49
N THR A 324 -23.03 12.75 -9.81
CA THR A 324 -23.54 13.57 -10.90
C THR A 324 -22.88 13.30 -12.25
N GLY A 325 -21.98 12.31 -12.33
CA GLY A 325 -21.26 11.95 -13.56
C GLY A 325 -20.15 12.92 -13.98
N ASP A 326 -19.73 13.85 -13.11
CA ASP A 326 -18.62 14.76 -13.36
C ASP A 326 -17.28 14.08 -12.99
N ALA A 327 -16.83 13.22 -13.91
CA ALA A 327 -15.61 12.43 -13.76
C ALA A 327 -14.36 13.29 -13.52
N ALA A 328 -14.22 14.40 -14.23
CA ALA A 328 -13.06 15.29 -14.13
C ALA A 328 -12.99 15.95 -12.74
N ARG A 329 -14.13 16.47 -12.24
CA ARG A 329 -14.20 17.01 -10.88
C ARG A 329 -13.96 15.95 -9.83
N ALA A 330 -14.48 14.73 -10.03
CA ALA A 330 -14.24 13.62 -9.12
C ALA A 330 -12.73 13.34 -8.98
N VAL A 331 -11.99 13.26 -10.09
CA VAL A 331 -10.53 13.05 -10.09
C VAL A 331 -9.79 14.18 -9.37
N GLN A 332 -10.16 15.44 -9.65
CA GLN A 332 -9.55 16.61 -9.01
C GLN A 332 -9.72 16.58 -7.48
N GLU A 333 -10.92 16.28 -7.00
CA GLU A 333 -11.23 16.24 -5.57
C GLU A 333 -10.62 15.01 -4.87
N LEU A 334 -10.50 13.89 -5.57
CA LEU A 334 -9.77 12.72 -5.07
C LEU A 334 -8.28 13.00 -4.92
N ALA A 335 -7.69 13.76 -5.84
CA ALA A 335 -6.31 14.20 -5.71
C ALA A 335 -6.12 15.07 -4.46
N LEU A 336 -7.02 16.05 -4.23
CA LEU A 336 -6.98 16.89 -3.03
C LEU A 336 -7.16 16.09 -1.74
N PHE A 337 -8.10 15.15 -1.73
CA PHE A 337 -8.30 14.25 -0.59
C PHE A 337 -7.04 13.43 -0.31
N HIS A 338 -6.50 12.75 -1.32
CA HIS A 338 -5.33 11.89 -1.14
C HIS A 338 -4.10 12.68 -0.67
N HIS A 339 -3.84 13.83 -1.31
CA HIS A 339 -2.77 14.75 -0.97
C HIS A 339 -2.79 15.16 0.51
N ARG A 340 -3.96 15.63 0.97
CA ARG A 340 -4.18 16.04 2.35
C ARG A 340 -4.08 14.86 3.32
N PHE A 341 -4.62 13.70 2.96
CA PHE A 341 -4.62 12.51 3.81
C PHE A 341 -3.19 12.04 4.11
N VAL A 342 -2.39 11.86 3.05
CA VAL A 342 -1.03 11.33 3.16
C VAL A 342 -0.15 12.27 4.00
N ARG A 343 -0.35 13.58 3.86
CA ARG A 343 0.36 14.62 4.61
C ARG A 343 -0.06 14.74 6.06
N LEU A 344 -1.37 14.74 6.31
CA LEU A 344 -1.89 14.75 7.67
C LEU A 344 -1.37 13.54 8.43
N HIS A 345 -1.27 12.40 7.73
CA HIS A 345 -0.78 11.13 8.26
C HIS A 345 -1.45 10.83 9.61
N PRO A 346 -2.80 10.75 9.65
CA PRO A 346 -3.55 10.80 10.90
C PRO A 346 -3.28 9.60 11.81
N PHE A 347 -2.90 8.45 11.24
CA PHE A 347 -2.64 7.23 11.99
C PHE A 347 -1.14 6.91 12.06
N ARG A 348 -0.79 5.95 12.92
CA ARG A 348 0.60 5.49 13.04
C ARG A 348 1.05 4.65 11.85
N CYS A 349 0.14 3.94 11.20
CA CYS A 349 0.44 3.09 10.06
C CYS A 349 -0.76 3.00 9.11
N ALA A 350 -0.62 2.28 8.00
CA ALA A 350 -1.66 2.03 6.99
C ALA A 350 -2.29 3.27 6.34
N ASN A 351 -1.75 4.49 6.55
CA ASN A 351 -2.32 5.71 5.99
C ASN A 351 -2.44 5.67 4.47
N GLN A 352 -1.38 5.25 3.76
CA GLN A 352 -1.36 5.17 2.30
C GLN A 352 -2.31 4.10 1.77
N SER A 353 -2.35 2.93 2.42
CA SER A 353 -3.27 1.85 2.06
C SER A 353 -4.72 2.29 2.22
N LEU A 354 -5.05 2.91 3.36
CA LEU A 354 -6.40 3.38 3.63
C LEU A 354 -6.81 4.51 2.67
N SER A 355 -5.94 5.50 2.44
CA SER A 355 -6.23 6.61 1.53
C SER A 355 -6.46 6.13 0.10
N MET A 356 -5.56 5.31 -0.44
CA MET A 356 -5.69 4.78 -1.80
C MET A 356 -6.87 3.82 -1.94
N ASN A 357 -7.18 3.03 -0.91
CA ASN A 357 -8.36 2.18 -0.95
C ASN A 357 -9.67 3.00 -1.01
N LEU A 358 -9.76 4.13 -0.30
CA LEU A 358 -10.91 5.03 -0.41
C LEU A 358 -10.97 5.73 -1.78
N VAL A 359 -9.83 6.19 -2.28
CA VAL A 359 -9.69 6.79 -3.61
C VAL A 359 -10.14 5.82 -4.71
N ASN A 360 -9.58 4.61 -4.73
CA ASN A 360 -9.95 3.57 -5.69
C ASN A 360 -11.41 3.14 -5.54
N GLY A 361 -11.98 3.26 -4.34
CA GLY A 361 -13.41 3.07 -4.10
C GLY A 361 -14.28 4.06 -4.86
N MET A 362 -13.83 5.30 -4.95
CA MET A 362 -14.52 6.33 -5.70
C MET A 362 -14.23 6.25 -7.19
N LEU A 363 -12.98 5.98 -7.60
CA LEU A 363 -12.63 5.77 -9.01
C LEU A 363 -13.39 4.59 -9.61
N GLY A 364 -13.52 3.48 -8.87
CA GLY A 364 -14.34 2.34 -9.29
C GLY A 364 -15.81 2.71 -9.54
N ARG A 365 -16.34 3.69 -8.81
CA ARG A 365 -17.72 4.19 -9.01
C ARG A 365 -17.84 5.14 -10.20
N SER A 366 -16.87 6.04 -10.39
CA SER A 366 -16.94 7.07 -11.45
C SER A 366 -16.39 6.62 -12.81
N HIS A 367 -15.45 5.66 -12.82
CA HIS A 367 -14.71 5.23 -14.01
C HIS A 367 -14.68 3.70 -14.19
N GLY A 368 -15.26 2.93 -13.27
CA GLY A 368 -15.35 1.47 -13.36
C GLY A 368 -14.13 0.69 -12.84
N ALA A 369 -13.01 1.35 -12.55
CA ALA A 369 -11.82 0.70 -11.96
C ALA A 369 -11.00 1.68 -11.09
N GLY A 370 -10.16 1.15 -10.19
CA GLY A 370 -9.11 1.92 -9.52
C GLY A 370 -7.75 1.83 -10.23
N ILE A 371 -6.74 2.45 -9.62
CA ILE A 371 -5.34 2.50 -10.09
C ILE A 371 -4.37 1.92 -9.03
N PRO A 372 -3.17 1.47 -9.42
CA PRO A 372 -2.10 1.21 -8.46
C PRO A 372 -1.70 2.47 -7.67
N HIS A 373 -1.11 2.30 -6.49
CA HIS A 373 -0.69 3.47 -5.68
C HIS A 373 0.48 4.23 -6.32
N LEU A 374 1.28 3.56 -7.16
CA LEU A 374 2.49 4.10 -7.81
C LEU A 374 3.41 4.76 -6.77
N ILE A 375 3.97 5.93 -7.10
CA ILE A 375 4.69 6.81 -6.18
C ILE A 375 3.83 7.99 -5.70
N LEU A 376 2.51 7.91 -5.85
CA LEU A 376 1.60 9.04 -5.59
C LEU A 376 1.66 9.52 -4.13
N ASP A 377 1.93 8.62 -3.18
CA ASP A 377 2.14 8.98 -1.79
C ASP A 377 3.42 9.80 -1.59
N GLN A 378 4.53 9.42 -2.23
CA GLN A 378 5.79 10.16 -2.18
C GLN A 378 5.67 11.55 -2.84
N LEU A 379 5.00 11.60 -3.99
CA LEU A 379 4.76 12.86 -4.71
C LEU A 379 3.83 13.79 -3.92
N ALA A 380 2.79 13.24 -3.28
CA ALA A 380 1.91 14.01 -2.41
C ALA A 380 2.69 14.70 -1.28
N LEU A 381 3.74 14.10 -0.74
CA LEU A 381 4.54 14.70 0.33
C LEU A 381 5.49 15.83 -0.14
N ARG A 382 5.71 15.96 -1.46
CA ARG A 382 6.63 16.96 -2.04
C ARG A 382 5.92 18.04 -2.84
N LEU A 383 5.06 17.66 -3.78
CA LEU A 383 4.38 18.57 -4.72
C LEU A 383 3.30 19.39 -4.02
N ASP A 384 3.10 20.64 -4.39
CA ASP A 384 1.93 21.40 -3.98
C ASP A 384 0.62 20.72 -4.46
N ALA A 385 -0.52 21.21 -3.98
CA ALA A 385 -1.81 20.59 -4.28
C ALA A 385 -2.16 20.61 -5.77
N GLU A 386 -1.76 21.65 -6.50
CA GLU A 386 -2.12 21.85 -7.90
C GLU A 386 -1.26 20.98 -8.83
N ALA A 387 0.05 20.98 -8.60
CA ALA A 387 0.99 20.11 -9.28
C ALA A 387 0.68 18.63 -9.00
N TYR A 388 0.34 18.30 -7.76
CA TYR A 388 -0.09 16.95 -7.41
C TYR A 388 -1.37 16.55 -8.14
N ALA A 389 -2.37 17.43 -8.23
CA ALA A 389 -3.62 17.15 -8.94
C ALA A 389 -3.39 16.86 -10.43
N ARG A 390 -2.46 17.57 -11.08
CA ARG A 390 -2.06 17.28 -12.47
C ARG A 390 -1.46 15.89 -12.62
N VAL A 391 -0.51 15.53 -11.75
CA VAL A 391 0.13 14.21 -11.79
C VAL A 391 -0.85 13.09 -11.45
N PHE A 392 -1.76 13.33 -10.50
CA PHE A 392 -2.79 12.39 -10.14
C PHE A 392 -3.76 12.14 -11.30
N ALA A 393 -4.19 13.20 -12.00
CA ALA A 393 -5.04 13.07 -13.17
C ALA A 393 -4.36 12.26 -14.29
N LEU A 394 -3.08 12.53 -14.55
CA LEU A 394 -2.27 11.72 -15.48
C LEU A 394 -2.17 10.25 -15.03
N ALA A 395 -2.01 9.99 -13.73
CA ALA A 395 -1.98 8.63 -13.22
C ALA A 395 -3.32 7.89 -13.44
N VAL A 396 -4.45 8.59 -13.29
CA VAL A 396 -5.77 8.05 -13.62
C VAL A 396 -5.88 7.78 -15.12
N GLU A 397 -5.53 8.74 -15.97
CA GLU A 397 -5.57 8.57 -17.44
C GLU A 397 -4.71 7.38 -17.91
N GLU A 398 -3.51 7.23 -17.34
CA GLU A 398 -2.53 6.27 -17.83
C GLU A 398 -2.68 4.87 -17.19
N HIS A 399 -3.07 4.78 -15.92
CA HIS A 399 -3.07 3.51 -15.17
C HIS A 399 -4.46 3.00 -14.79
N LEU A 400 -5.53 3.72 -15.14
CA LEU A 400 -6.89 3.19 -15.02
C LEU A 400 -7.16 2.26 -16.18
N VAL A 401 -7.18 0.96 -15.89
CA VAL A 401 -7.43 -0.09 -16.87
C VAL A 401 -8.65 -0.87 -16.42
N THR A 402 -9.70 -0.84 -17.23
CA THR A 402 -10.93 -1.63 -17.05
C THR A 402 -10.86 -2.94 -17.83
N GLY A 403 -11.73 -3.90 -17.51
CA GLY A 403 -11.83 -5.17 -18.21
C GLY A 403 -11.58 -6.36 -17.29
N GLU A 404 -11.36 -7.53 -17.90
CA GLU A 404 -11.13 -8.78 -17.17
C GLU A 404 -9.86 -8.70 -16.32
N PRO A 405 -9.85 -9.26 -15.08
CA PRO A 405 -8.74 -9.11 -14.15
C PRO A 405 -7.37 -9.47 -14.75
N LEU A 406 -7.29 -10.60 -15.46
CA LEU A 406 -6.02 -11.07 -16.06
C LEU A 406 -5.51 -10.13 -17.16
N GLU A 407 -6.39 -9.61 -18.00
CA GLU A 407 -6.04 -8.67 -19.07
C GLU A 407 -5.56 -7.34 -18.48
N ARG A 408 -6.32 -6.82 -17.52
CA ARG A 408 -5.95 -5.63 -16.74
C ARG A 408 -4.56 -5.78 -16.12
N TRP A 409 -4.30 -6.91 -15.47
CA TRP A 409 -3.00 -7.24 -14.89
C TRP A 409 -1.87 -7.22 -15.91
N ARG A 410 -2.06 -7.84 -17.08
CA ARG A 410 -1.07 -7.85 -18.17
C ARG A 410 -0.73 -6.45 -18.68
N VAL A 411 -1.74 -5.62 -18.91
CA VAL A 411 -1.55 -4.23 -19.36
C VAL A 411 -0.76 -3.43 -18.33
N LEU A 412 -1.14 -3.53 -17.05
CA LEU A 412 -0.49 -2.79 -15.96
C LEU A 412 0.96 -3.26 -15.72
N LEU A 413 1.25 -4.56 -15.88
CA LEU A 413 2.62 -5.07 -15.85
C LEU A 413 3.47 -4.54 -17.02
N GLY A 414 2.90 -4.44 -18.23
CA GLY A 414 3.55 -3.82 -19.38
C GLY A 414 3.89 -2.35 -19.13
N LYS A 415 2.94 -1.57 -18.59
CA LYS A 415 3.14 -0.16 -18.23
C LYS A 415 4.21 0.00 -17.15
N LYS A 416 4.20 -0.84 -16.11
CA LYS A 416 5.26 -0.87 -15.08
C LYS A 416 6.63 -1.12 -15.70
N ALA A 417 6.76 -2.14 -16.56
CA ALA A 417 8.03 -2.48 -17.19
C ALA A 417 8.56 -1.33 -18.06
N ALA A 418 7.68 -0.70 -18.86
CA ALA A 418 8.03 0.47 -19.67
C ALA A 418 8.49 1.65 -18.80
N ALA A 419 7.73 1.99 -17.75
CA ALA A 419 8.08 3.07 -16.83
C ALA A 419 9.43 2.83 -16.14
N TYR A 420 9.70 1.59 -15.69
CA TYR A 420 10.94 1.25 -15.01
C TYR A 420 12.14 1.31 -15.97
N ALA A 421 12.00 0.79 -17.18
CA ALA A 421 13.05 0.87 -18.20
C ALA A 421 13.37 2.33 -18.56
N PHE A 422 12.34 3.19 -18.63
CA PHE A 422 12.51 4.62 -18.85
C PHE A 422 13.24 5.31 -17.67
N ILE A 423 12.83 5.05 -16.43
CA ILE A 423 13.47 5.61 -15.23
C ILE A 423 14.94 5.18 -15.14
N GLU A 424 15.25 3.90 -15.37
CA GLU A 424 16.64 3.42 -15.36
C GLU A 424 17.48 4.07 -16.47
N ARG A 425 16.91 4.27 -17.66
CA ARG A 425 17.61 4.99 -18.73
C ARG A 425 17.82 6.46 -18.41
N LEU A 426 16.85 7.13 -17.77
CA LEU A 426 17.00 8.51 -17.30
C LEU A 426 18.20 8.67 -16.36
N ARG A 427 18.48 7.68 -15.50
CA ARG A 427 19.63 7.71 -14.57
C ARG A 427 20.98 7.77 -15.29
N THR A 428 21.04 7.35 -16.55
CA THR A 428 22.27 7.37 -17.36
C THR A 428 22.48 8.67 -18.15
N THR A 429 21.46 9.52 -18.22
CA THR A 429 21.56 10.81 -18.92
C THR A 429 22.40 11.80 -18.12
N ARG A 430 23.17 12.65 -18.82
CA ARG A 430 24.15 13.57 -18.23
C ARG A 430 23.58 14.96 -18.02
N THR A 431 22.67 15.40 -18.90
CA THR A 431 22.10 16.76 -18.90
C THR A 431 20.57 16.75 -18.88
N ASP A 432 19.96 17.83 -18.40
CA ASP A 432 18.49 17.93 -18.33
C ASP A 432 17.89 17.97 -19.74
N ARG A 433 18.63 18.53 -20.69
CA ARG A 433 18.31 18.48 -22.12
C ARG A 433 18.28 17.06 -22.67
N GLU A 434 19.23 16.20 -22.28
CA GLU A 434 19.22 14.78 -22.67
C GLU A 434 18.02 14.04 -22.05
N ALA A 435 17.67 14.35 -20.80
CA ALA A 435 16.51 13.78 -20.14
C ALA A 435 15.19 14.18 -20.83
N GLU A 436 15.05 15.45 -21.21
CA GLU A 436 13.91 15.95 -21.98
C GLU A 436 13.83 15.31 -23.37
N ALA A 437 14.97 15.18 -24.06
CA ALA A 437 15.03 14.51 -25.37
C ALA A 437 14.63 13.03 -25.25
N LEU A 438 15.07 12.34 -24.20
CA LEU A 438 14.68 10.96 -23.94
C LEU A 438 13.18 10.83 -23.67
N ALA A 439 12.60 11.75 -22.88
CA ALA A 439 11.15 11.77 -22.64
C ALA A 439 10.35 12.00 -23.93
N ALA A 440 10.85 12.89 -24.80
CA ALA A 440 10.24 13.13 -26.11
C ALA A 440 10.37 11.94 -27.07
N GLU A 441 11.49 11.21 -27.05
CA GLU A 441 11.71 9.98 -27.83
C GLU A 441 10.82 8.83 -27.33
N ARG A 442 10.66 8.69 -26.01
CA ARG A 442 10.01 7.56 -25.35
C ARG A 442 8.67 7.97 -24.70
N ARG A 443 7.81 8.64 -25.47
CA ARG A 443 6.58 9.28 -24.96
C ARG A 443 5.71 8.36 -24.11
N GLU A 444 5.39 7.16 -24.60
CA GLU A 444 4.53 6.22 -23.89
C GLU A 444 5.14 5.77 -22.56
N ALA A 445 6.45 5.46 -22.55
CA ALA A 445 7.13 5.06 -21.32
C ALA A 445 7.27 6.23 -20.33
N ALA A 446 7.44 7.46 -20.83
CA ALA A 446 7.46 8.67 -20.03
C ALA A 446 6.07 9.00 -19.43
N ARG A 447 4.98 8.77 -20.16
CA ARG A 447 3.60 8.85 -19.65
C ARG A 447 3.35 7.80 -18.57
N ALA A 448 3.71 6.54 -18.82
CA ALA A 448 3.64 5.46 -17.83
C ALA A 448 4.42 5.80 -16.54
N ALA A 449 5.53 6.54 -16.66
CA ALA A 449 6.33 7.06 -15.55
C ALA A 449 5.83 8.40 -14.96
N LEU A 450 4.67 8.92 -15.41
CA LEU A 450 4.03 10.16 -14.96
C LEU A 450 4.80 11.46 -15.26
N VAL A 451 5.68 11.43 -16.25
CA VAL A 451 6.54 12.58 -16.61
C VAL A 451 5.90 13.45 -17.70
N LEU A 452 5.19 12.85 -18.64
CA LEU A 452 4.52 13.55 -19.72
C LEU A 452 3.01 13.37 -19.65
N PRO A 453 2.22 14.39 -19.99
CA PRO A 453 0.76 14.28 -20.08
C PRO A 453 0.31 13.38 -21.23
#